data_AF-A0A2A2RVT1-F1
#
_entry.id   AF-A0A2A2RVT1-F1
#
_cell.length_a   1.000
_cell.length_b   1.000
_cell.length_c   1.000
_cell.angle_alpha   90.00
_cell.angle_beta   90.00
_cell.angle_gamma   90.00
#
_symmetry.space_group_name_H-M   'P 1'
#
loop_
_entity.id
_entity.type
_entity.pdbx_description
1 polymer ?
#
loop_
_entity_poly.entity_id
_entity_poly.type
_entity_poly.pdbx_seq_one_letter_code
_entity_poly.pdbx_strand_id
1 'polypeptide(L)'
;MKDQLPSPDFDRSRYERPNQDWECGWTCDGCPCRIGPSPTGECRATAECRPVLEKKEGEEKGRWRCTRPKEHGGPCADGPRPDGSCACPIPTCQPRRSLRNQRGRLSVAITAATAALLLIGFFGPWRWRFISAGPVSSHHQGVVFSQLRHSWPGDEGCGACHSAAHGDLREWVRTAFNTRPGPLQPHRFPGGTTREMTELDRHCVACHPGHAFHQPNVTRDHSCSACHREHQGPGRMPAPRDTECLSCHGNGSVMEASLKKGEQLPPAAFNYRHTSGRVLYQVPRPEQGYTKVFKSFAEDHPEFQLHSQRLTDTNSLRFNHALHLSGLRQHNGQALDCASCHQPDAAGAHFQAITYAKHCQSCHALQFDARNPQLRPPHGDPANVRAFLRSLPTQYADLARRSGLTAQPDTEKFVAEQMRHLRDRVLNGENLEQQIFFAADPSKQLAAGAAPNHTTERARFAGCAYCHEVGPGGVDGLPRIAPVFTPDRWLIRGEFNHAKHAIVACTECHSATTSRQTSDIIIPAKKSCTECHSPAGGVAHNCATCHSYHTVHGPHAHQHSKR
;
A
#
# COMPACT_ATOMS: atom_id res chain seq x y z
N MET A 1 -14.66 59.56 -0.39
CA MET A 1 -13.46 60.02 0.34
C MET A 1 -13.41 61.53 0.21
N LYS A 2 -13.20 62.23 1.33
CA LYS A 2 -13.25 63.71 1.44
C LYS A 2 -12.20 64.34 0.52
N ASP A 3 -12.61 65.31 -0.29
CA ASP A 3 -11.70 66.25 -0.97
C ASP A 3 -10.99 67.09 0.10
N GLN A 4 -9.79 66.66 0.48
CA GLN A 4 -8.87 67.49 1.24
C GLN A 4 -8.18 68.44 0.26
N LEU A 5 -8.52 69.71 0.34
CA LEU A 5 -7.70 70.78 -0.23
C LEU A 5 -6.30 70.70 0.41
N PRO A 6 -5.21 70.79 -0.39
CA PRO A 6 -3.86 70.70 0.15
C PRO A 6 -3.52 71.88 1.07
N SER A 7 -2.63 71.62 2.04
CA SER A 7 -2.07 72.58 3.01
C SER A 7 -1.60 73.90 2.34
N PRO A 8 -1.69 75.06 3.03
CA PRO A 8 -1.25 76.37 2.51
C PRO A 8 0.24 76.43 2.09
N ASP A 9 1.07 75.51 2.59
CA ASP A 9 2.51 75.39 2.28
C ASP A 9 2.85 74.28 1.25
N PHE A 10 1.87 73.78 0.50
CA PHE A 10 2.13 72.78 -0.54
C PHE A 10 2.71 73.40 -1.82
N ASP A 11 4.03 73.34 -1.97
CA ASP A 11 4.70 73.75 -3.22
C ASP A 11 4.39 72.76 -4.36
N ARG A 12 3.42 73.13 -5.18
CA ARG A 12 3.03 72.41 -6.41
C ARG A 12 4.17 72.24 -7.42
N SER A 13 5.28 72.99 -7.30
CA SER A 13 6.38 72.97 -8.26
C SER A 13 7.28 71.74 -8.15
N ARG A 14 7.32 71.08 -6.98
CA ARG A 14 8.10 69.86 -6.71
C ARG A 14 7.27 68.58 -6.65
N TYR A 15 5.97 68.63 -6.95
CA TYR A 15 5.14 67.43 -6.96
C TYR A 15 5.59 66.51 -8.10
N GLU A 16 6.39 65.49 -7.78
CA GLU A 16 6.58 64.32 -8.63
C GLU A 16 5.20 63.79 -8.98
N ARG A 17 4.93 63.61 -10.27
CA ARG A 17 3.61 63.19 -10.77
C ARG A 17 3.64 61.69 -11.03
N PRO A 18 3.49 60.82 -10.01
CA PRO A 18 3.90 59.41 -10.11
C PRO A 18 2.89 58.57 -10.90
N ASN A 19 1.74 59.17 -11.22
CA ASN A 19 0.65 58.59 -11.99
C ASN A 19 0.64 59.08 -13.46
N GLN A 20 1.62 59.86 -13.91
CA GLN A 20 1.68 60.30 -15.31
C GLN A 20 2.33 59.25 -16.21
N ASP A 21 1.76 59.12 -17.40
CA ASP A 21 2.21 58.19 -18.44
C ASP A 21 3.54 58.60 -19.08
N TRP A 22 3.86 59.89 -18.99
CA TRP A 22 5.03 60.53 -19.61
C TRP A 22 5.78 61.35 -18.57
N GLU A 23 7.10 61.23 -18.62
CA GLU A 23 8.05 62.00 -17.83
C GLU A 23 8.83 62.95 -18.74
N CYS A 24 9.34 64.03 -18.15
CA CYS A 24 10.20 64.96 -18.87
C CYS A 24 11.47 64.24 -19.36
N GLY A 25 11.89 64.49 -20.60
CA GLY A 25 13.12 63.89 -21.13
C GLY A 25 14.40 64.25 -20.35
N TRP A 26 14.37 65.36 -19.60
CA TRP A 26 15.51 65.89 -18.84
C TRP A 26 15.53 65.38 -17.39
N THR A 27 14.53 64.56 -17.01
CA THR A 27 14.49 63.94 -15.68
C THR A 27 15.73 63.06 -15.44
N CYS A 28 16.28 62.42 -16.48
CA CYS A 28 17.50 61.61 -16.38
C CYS A 28 18.76 62.43 -16.03
N ASP A 29 18.78 63.71 -16.41
CA ASP A 29 19.89 64.64 -16.17
C ASP A 29 19.71 65.43 -14.86
N GLY A 30 18.69 65.10 -14.06
CA GLY A 30 18.38 65.77 -12.79
C GLY A 30 17.74 67.15 -12.93
N CYS A 31 17.32 67.54 -14.14
CA CYS A 31 16.76 68.86 -14.44
C CYS A 31 15.37 68.77 -15.10
N PRO A 32 14.35 68.21 -14.41
CA PRO A 32 13.01 68.10 -14.98
C PRO A 32 12.38 69.48 -15.19
N CYS A 33 11.68 69.65 -16.31
CA CYS A 33 10.94 70.89 -16.56
C CYS A 33 9.72 71.01 -15.64
N ARG A 34 9.42 72.22 -15.17
CA ARG A 34 8.33 72.51 -14.22
C ARG A 34 6.92 72.16 -14.74
N ILE A 35 6.69 72.30 -16.04
CA ILE A 35 5.35 72.12 -16.63
C ILE A 35 5.02 70.62 -16.80
N GLY A 36 6.07 69.81 -17.03
CA GLY A 36 5.96 68.42 -17.44
C GLY A 36 5.39 68.27 -18.87
N PRO A 37 5.43 67.05 -19.41
CA PRO A 37 4.83 66.77 -20.71
C PRO A 37 3.29 66.83 -20.67
N SER A 38 2.66 66.91 -21.85
CA SER A 38 1.22 66.72 -22.02
C SER A 38 0.82 65.25 -21.78
N PRO A 39 -0.47 64.95 -21.57
CA PRO A 39 -0.97 63.57 -21.56
C PRO A 39 -0.66 62.78 -22.85
N THR A 40 -0.49 63.47 -23.98
CA THR A 40 -0.14 62.88 -25.28
C THR A 40 1.37 62.66 -25.48
N GLY A 41 2.22 63.14 -24.56
CA GLY A 41 3.67 62.97 -24.63
C GLY A 41 4.43 64.11 -25.31
N GLU A 42 3.86 65.30 -25.36
CA GLU A 42 4.50 66.49 -25.95
C GLU A 42 5.14 67.39 -24.88
N CYS A 43 6.32 67.96 -25.17
CA CYS A 43 6.94 68.91 -24.25
C CYS A 43 6.19 70.24 -24.27
N ARG A 44 5.78 70.70 -23.08
CA ARG A 44 5.04 71.95 -22.92
C ARG A 44 5.89 73.10 -22.38
N ALA A 45 7.17 72.85 -22.09
CA ALA A 45 8.09 73.84 -21.56
C ALA A 45 8.73 74.62 -22.71
N THR A 46 8.15 75.79 -23.03
CA THR A 46 8.64 76.67 -24.10
C THR A 46 9.46 77.85 -23.58
N ALA A 47 9.26 78.28 -22.32
CA ALA A 47 10.00 79.37 -21.68
C ALA A 47 10.04 79.24 -20.15
N GLU A 48 10.98 79.93 -19.49
CA GLU A 48 11.24 79.82 -18.04
C GLU A 48 10.15 80.37 -17.13
N CYS A 49 9.30 81.29 -17.62
CA CYS A 49 8.13 81.75 -16.90
C CYS A 49 6.96 82.07 -17.84
N ARG A 50 5.76 82.19 -17.27
CA ARG A 50 4.57 82.65 -17.99
C ARG A 50 4.15 84.00 -17.39
N PRO A 51 4.54 85.13 -18.00
CA PRO A 51 4.26 86.44 -17.45
C PRO A 51 2.76 86.66 -17.24
N VAL A 52 2.40 87.36 -16.17
CA VAL A 52 1.00 87.71 -15.87
C VAL A 52 0.85 89.22 -15.98
N LEU A 53 -0.17 89.66 -16.69
CA LEU A 53 -0.46 91.08 -16.87
C LEU A 53 -1.13 91.60 -15.61
N GLU A 54 -0.44 92.47 -14.87
CA GLU A 54 -1.01 93.21 -13.75
C GLU A 54 -1.59 94.52 -14.26
N LYS A 55 -2.90 94.69 -14.11
CA LYS A 55 -3.59 95.95 -14.34
C LYS A 55 -4.05 96.51 -12.99
N LYS A 56 -3.87 97.80 -12.76
CA LYS A 56 -4.54 98.50 -11.65
C LYS A 56 -5.97 98.82 -12.06
N GLU A 57 -6.85 98.86 -11.06
CA GLU A 57 -8.28 99.11 -11.29
C GLU A 57 -8.47 100.48 -11.96
N GLY A 58 -9.02 100.48 -13.18
CA GLY A 58 -9.22 101.68 -14.01
C GLY A 58 -8.17 101.94 -15.11
N GLU A 59 -7.12 101.12 -15.27
CA GLU A 59 -6.13 101.28 -16.34
C GLU A 59 -6.32 100.27 -17.51
N GLU A 60 -6.30 100.75 -18.75
CA GLU A 60 -6.37 99.88 -19.94
C GLU A 60 -5.06 99.11 -20.22
N LYS A 61 -3.91 99.71 -19.86
CA LYS A 61 -2.56 99.17 -20.10
C LYS A 61 -1.93 98.68 -18.79
N GLY A 62 -1.64 97.39 -18.70
CA GLY A 62 -0.99 96.77 -17.55
C GLY A 62 0.52 96.55 -17.74
N ARG A 63 1.23 96.22 -16.66
CA ARG A 63 2.63 95.80 -16.72
C ARG A 63 2.71 94.27 -16.62
N TRP A 64 3.46 93.65 -17.52
CA TRP A 64 3.76 92.22 -17.43
C TRP A 64 4.71 91.97 -16.26
N ARG A 65 4.32 91.08 -15.35
CA ARG A 65 5.16 90.62 -14.25
C ARG A 65 5.71 89.24 -14.57
N CYS A 66 7.03 89.10 -14.44
CA CYS A 66 7.69 87.80 -14.50
C CYS A 66 7.20 86.92 -13.34
N THR A 67 6.80 85.68 -13.64
CA THR A 67 6.33 84.70 -12.64
C THR A 67 7.37 83.65 -12.31
N ARG A 68 8.65 83.88 -12.65
CA ARG A 68 9.75 82.95 -12.33
C ARG A 68 9.99 82.94 -10.81
N PRO A 69 9.86 81.78 -10.14
CA PRO A 69 10.04 81.69 -8.69
C PRO A 69 11.50 81.97 -8.29
N LYS A 70 11.72 82.46 -7.06
CA LYS A 70 13.07 82.71 -6.49
C LYS A 70 13.95 81.46 -6.50
N GLU A 71 13.38 80.28 -6.26
CA GLU A 71 14.10 79.00 -6.20
C GLU A 71 14.71 78.56 -7.54
N HIS A 72 14.24 79.12 -8.66
CA HIS A 72 14.73 78.80 -10.00
C HIS A 72 15.51 79.97 -10.62
N GLY A 73 16.06 80.87 -9.79
CA GLY A 73 16.86 82.01 -10.24
C GLY A 73 16.18 83.39 -10.12
N GLY A 74 14.93 83.46 -9.64
CA GLY A 74 14.19 84.72 -9.49
C GLY A 74 13.72 85.31 -10.83
N PRO A 75 13.23 86.56 -10.87
CA PRO A 75 12.75 87.19 -12.10
C PRO A 75 13.80 87.15 -13.22
N CYS A 76 13.38 86.83 -14.45
CA CYS A 76 14.26 86.86 -15.62
C CYS A 76 14.96 88.23 -15.71
N ALA A 77 16.27 88.24 -15.99
CA ALA A 77 17.10 89.46 -16.00
C ALA A 77 16.52 90.55 -16.93
N ASP A 78 16.05 90.15 -18.12
CA ASP A 78 15.47 91.06 -19.12
C ASP A 78 13.96 91.30 -18.93
N GLY A 79 13.33 90.64 -17.96
CA GLY A 79 11.89 90.69 -17.74
C GLY A 79 11.05 90.08 -18.89
N PRO A 80 9.71 90.17 -18.79
CA PRO A 80 8.81 89.74 -19.86
C PRO A 80 8.77 90.76 -21.00
N ARG A 81 8.66 90.27 -22.24
CA ARG A 81 8.55 91.08 -23.44
C ARG A 81 7.20 91.82 -23.50
N PRO A 82 7.07 92.91 -24.28
CA PRO A 82 5.82 93.68 -24.39
C PRO A 82 4.60 92.87 -24.85
N ASP A 83 4.83 91.79 -25.60
CA ASP A 83 3.82 90.84 -26.08
C ASP A 83 3.37 89.81 -25.01
N GLY A 84 3.96 89.86 -23.81
CA GLY A 84 3.68 88.94 -22.71
C GLY A 84 4.44 87.62 -22.78
N SER A 85 5.38 87.46 -23.73
CA SER A 85 6.27 86.30 -23.78
C SER A 85 7.47 86.45 -22.83
N CYS A 86 8.01 85.35 -22.34
CA CYS A 86 9.21 85.37 -21.51
C CYS A 86 10.46 85.49 -22.40
N ALA A 87 11.42 86.32 -22.00
CA ALA A 87 12.66 86.53 -22.75
C ALA A 87 13.63 85.33 -22.73
N CYS A 88 13.39 84.32 -21.88
CA CYS A 88 14.26 83.15 -21.71
C CYS A 88 13.57 81.88 -22.24
N PRO A 89 13.81 81.47 -23.50
CA PRO A 89 13.27 80.23 -24.05
C PRO A 89 13.94 79.00 -23.42
N ILE A 90 13.17 77.93 -23.20
CA ILE A 90 13.72 76.63 -22.77
C ILE A 90 13.75 75.70 -24.00
N PRO A 91 14.87 75.00 -24.26
CA PRO A 91 14.92 73.97 -25.29
C PRO A 91 13.93 72.84 -24.99
N THR A 92 13.17 72.42 -26.00
CA THR A 92 12.17 71.36 -25.86
C THR A 92 12.83 70.03 -25.54
N CYS A 93 12.32 69.33 -24.53
CA CYS A 93 12.70 67.95 -24.27
C CYS A 93 11.96 66.96 -25.18
N GLN A 94 12.46 65.73 -25.31
CA GLN A 94 11.69 64.60 -25.83
C GLN A 94 11.12 63.81 -24.64
N PRO A 95 9.82 63.93 -24.33
CA PRO A 95 9.23 63.19 -23.22
C PRO A 95 9.38 61.68 -23.41
N ARG A 96 9.68 60.98 -22.32
CA ARG A 96 9.80 59.52 -22.32
C ARG A 96 8.65 58.95 -21.52
N ARG A 97 8.19 57.74 -21.86
CA ARG A 97 7.16 57.08 -21.04
C ARG A 97 7.74 56.76 -19.67
N SER A 98 6.95 56.99 -18.63
CA SER A 98 7.34 56.65 -17.26
C SER A 98 7.63 55.15 -17.14
N LEU A 99 8.53 54.77 -16.22
CA LEU A 99 8.80 53.35 -15.94
C LEU A 99 7.52 52.60 -15.58
N ARG A 100 6.58 53.25 -14.89
CA ARG A 100 5.26 52.71 -14.58
C ARG A 100 4.46 52.38 -15.84
N ASN A 101 4.38 53.31 -16.81
CA ASN A 101 3.65 53.11 -18.05
C ASN A 101 4.33 52.06 -18.94
N GLN A 102 5.66 52.07 -19.02
CA GLN A 102 6.41 51.02 -19.72
C GLN A 102 6.14 49.63 -19.11
N ARG A 103 6.22 49.50 -17.78
CA ARG A 103 5.85 48.26 -17.06
C ARG A 103 4.38 47.88 -17.29
N GLY A 104 3.47 48.85 -17.25
CA GLY A 104 2.04 48.61 -17.50
C GLY A 104 1.76 48.08 -18.90
N ARG A 105 2.34 48.71 -19.94
CA ARG A 105 2.23 48.25 -21.33
C ARG A 105 2.85 46.88 -21.54
N LEU A 106 4.01 46.63 -20.94
CA LEU A 106 4.66 45.32 -20.97
C LEU A 106 3.76 44.26 -20.30
N SER A 107 3.20 44.56 -19.12
CA SER A 107 2.26 43.66 -18.43
C SER A 107 1.02 43.36 -19.28
N VAL A 108 0.42 44.37 -19.92
CA VAL A 108 -0.73 44.18 -20.83
C VAL A 108 -0.34 43.34 -22.04
N ALA A 109 0.82 43.61 -22.67
CA ALA A 109 1.30 42.83 -23.81
C ALA A 109 1.56 41.37 -23.43
N ILE A 110 2.21 41.11 -22.29
CA ILE A 110 2.43 39.76 -21.76
C ILE A 110 1.10 39.06 -21.47
N THR A 111 0.13 39.79 -20.90
CA THR A 111 -1.19 39.23 -20.58
C THR A 111 -1.94 38.85 -21.85
N ALA A 112 -1.93 39.73 -22.86
CA ALA A 112 -2.56 39.50 -24.16
C ALA A 112 -1.89 38.33 -24.91
N ALA A 113 -0.56 38.28 -24.92
CA ALA A 113 0.19 37.17 -25.51
C ALA A 113 -0.10 35.84 -24.78
N THR A 114 -0.16 35.85 -23.45
CA THR A 114 -0.53 34.67 -22.66
C THR A 114 -1.95 34.22 -22.97
N ALA A 115 -2.92 35.13 -23.01
CA ALA A 115 -4.30 34.80 -23.36
C ALA A 115 -4.40 34.22 -24.79
N ALA A 116 -3.68 34.79 -25.76
CA ALA A 116 -3.61 34.28 -27.12
C ALA A 116 -3.00 32.86 -27.18
N LEU A 117 -1.89 32.62 -26.47
CA LEU A 117 -1.27 31.29 -26.39
C LEU A 117 -2.20 30.26 -25.74
N LEU A 118 -2.92 30.63 -24.66
CA LEU A 118 -3.91 29.76 -24.03
C LEU A 118 -5.08 29.48 -24.97
N LEU A 119 -5.56 30.46 -25.74
CA LEU A 119 -6.61 30.25 -26.72
C LEU A 119 -6.16 29.29 -27.84
N ILE A 120 -4.94 29.47 -28.36
CA ILE A 120 -4.35 28.57 -29.36
C ILE A 120 -4.17 27.17 -28.77
N GLY A 121 -3.71 27.07 -27.52
CA GLY A 121 -3.50 25.81 -26.83
C GLY A 121 -4.80 25.05 -26.57
N PHE A 122 -5.84 25.72 -26.06
CA PHE A 122 -7.10 25.06 -25.68
C PHE A 122 -8.09 24.88 -26.84
N PHE A 123 -8.09 25.77 -27.83
CA PHE A 123 -9.05 25.76 -28.94
C PHE A 123 -8.41 25.46 -30.31
N GLY A 124 -7.09 25.30 -30.37
CA GLY A 124 -6.39 24.92 -31.60
C GLY A 124 -6.40 23.41 -31.87
N PRO A 125 -5.88 22.99 -33.04
CA PRO A 125 -5.81 21.58 -33.43
C PRO A 125 -4.86 20.75 -32.55
N TRP A 126 -4.05 21.41 -31.71
CA TRP A 126 -3.09 20.79 -30.79
C TRP A 126 -3.65 20.59 -29.38
N ARG A 127 -4.94 20.89 -29.16
CA ARG A 127 -5.57 20.86 -27.82
C ARG A 127 -5.23 19.63 -27.00
N TRP A 128 -5.28 18.46 -27.64
CA TRP A 128 -5.05 17.18 -26.99
C TRP A 128 -3.60 17.00 -26.56
N ARG A 129 -2.63 17.48 -27.35
CA ARG A 129 -1.21 17.48 -26.96
C ARG A 129 -0.90 18.54 -25.90
N PHE A 130 -1.70 19.60 -25.83
CA PHE A 130 -1.54 20.68 -24.86
C PHE A 130 -2.07 20.31 -23.47
N ILE A 131 -3.16 19.54 -23.39
CA ILE A 131 -3.81 19.17 -22.12
C ILE A 131 -3.52 17.73 -21.65
N SER A 132 -3.05 16.84 -22.55
CA SER A 132 -2.75 15.45 -22.17
C SER A 132 -1.47 15.37 -21.35
N ALA A 133 -1.57 14.73 -20.18
CA ALA A 133 -0.41 14.38 -19.35
C ALA A 133 0.39 13.18 -19.91
N GLY A 134 0.01 12.65 -21.08
CA GLY A 134 0.63 11.48 -21.70
C GLY A 134 -0.21 10.21 -21.57
N PRO A 135 0.29 9.07 -22.10
CA PRO A 135 -0.45 7.81 -22.14
C PRO A 135 -0.67 7.22 -20.74
N VAL A 136 -1.88 6.74 -20.50
CA VAL A 136 -2.29 6.02 -19.29
C VAL A 136 -2.04 4.53 -19.42
N SER A 137 -2.11 3.81 -18.30
CA SER A 137 -1.92 2.37 -18.24
C SER A 137 -2.91 1.61 -19.10
N SER A 138 -2.48 0.43 -19.57
CA SER A 138 -3.29 -0.47 -20.42
C SER A 138 -4.68 -0.81 -19.89
N HIS A 139 -4.89 -0.77 -18.58
CA HIS A 139 -6.18 -1.09 -17.95
C HIS A 139 -7.14 0.11 -17.89
N HIS A 140 -6.63 1.34 -18.07
CA HIS A 140 -7.42 2.58 -18.02
C HIS A 140 -7.51 3.28 -19.39
N GLN A 141 -7.29 2.55 -20.48
CA GLN A 141 -7.41 3.07 -21.84
C GLN A 141 -8.33 2.21 -22.70
N GLY A 142 -8.79 2.79 -23.81
CA GLY A 142 -9.53 2.09 -24.87
C GLY A 142 -11.03 2.00 -24.65
N VAL A 143 -11.70 1.44 -25.67
CA VAL A 143 -13.16 1.44 -25.81
C VAL A 143 -13.89 0.70 -24.68
N VAL A 144 -13.28 -0.36 -24.15
CA VAL A 144 -13.86 -1.12 -23.02
C VAL A 144 -13.87 -0.28 -21.75
N PHE A 145 -12.81 0.48 -21.50
CA PHE A 145 -12.73 1.38 -20.36
C PHE A 145 -13.74 2.53 -20.48
N SER A 146 -13.85 3.15 -21.66
CA SER A 146 -14.83 4.22 -21.90
C SER A 146 -16.29 3.76 -21.75
N GLN A 147 -16.58 2.49 -22.04
CA GLN A 147 -17.92 1.92 -21.91
C GLN A 147 -18.36 1.67 -20.45
N LEU A 148 -17.42 1.48 -19.52
CA LEU A 148 -17.74 1.18 -18.11
C LEU A 148 -18.43 2.33 -17.35
N ARG A 149 -18.51 3.54 -17.93
CA ARG A 149 -19.09 4.72 -17.26
C ARG A 149 -19.88 5.71 -18.15
N HIS A 150 -20.49 5.26 -19.24
CA HIS A 150 -21.12 6.18 -20.22
C HIS A 150 -20.15 7.28 -20.71
N SER A 151 -18.86 6.96 -20.83
CA SER A 151 -17.94 7.85 -21.52
C SER A 151 -18.21 7.70 -23.03
N TRP A 152 -18.47 8.83 -23.70
CA TRP A 152 -18.82 8.85 -25.12
C TRP A 152 -17.76 8.15 -25.99
N PRO A 153 -18.15 7.45 -27.07
CA PRO A 153 -17.19 6.81 -27.96
C PRO A 153 -16.39 7.86 -28.75
N GLY A 154 -15.05 7.87 -28.59
CA GLY A 154 -14.16 8.63 -29.48
C GLY A 154 -13.01 9.39 -28.82
N ASP A 155 -13.09 9.67 -27.51
CA ASP A 155 -12.00 10.29 -26.74
C ASP A 155 -11.42 9.26 -25.75
N GLU A 156 -10.13 9.36 -25.39
CA GLU A 156 -9.35 8.38 -24.60
C GLU A 156 -9.84 8.10 -23.16
N GLY A 157 -11.11 8.40 -22.83
CA GLY A 157 -11.73 8.07 -21.55
C GLY A 157 -11.31 8.98 -20.39
N CYS A 158 -10.64 10.11 -20.66
CA CYS A 158 -10.13 11.03 -19.63
C CYS A 158 -11.20 11.42 -18.61
N GLY A 159 -12.43 11.63 -19.07
CA GLY A 159 -13.60 11.95 -18.25
C GLY A 159 -13.97 10.96 -17.17
N ALA A 160 -13.60 9.68 -17.34
CA ALA A 160 -13.86 8.65 -16.35
C ALA A 160 -13.15 8.98 -15.02
N CYS A 161 -11.97 9.61 -15.12
CA CYS A 161 -11.15 10.03 -13.98
C CYS A 161 -11.20 11.56 -13.76
N HIS A 162 -11.29 12.35 -14.82
CA HIS A 162 -11.33 13.81 -14.81
C HIS A 162 -12.65 14.31 -15.38
N SER A 163 -13.72 14.30 -14.59
CA SER A 163 -15.06 14.74 -15.03
C SER A 163 -15.06 16.11 -15.71
N ALA A 164 -14.27 17.05 -15.18
CA ALA A 164 -14.11 18.39 -15.75
C ALA A 164 -13.53 18.38 -17.18
N ALA A 165 -12.82 17.33 -17.62
CA ALA A 165 -12.26 17.25 -18.98
C ALA A 165 -13.32 17.28 -20.09
N HIS A 166 -14.57 16.93 -19.77
CA HIS A 166 -15.71 17.05 -20.70
C HIS A 166 -16.64 18.24 -20.40
N GLY A 167 -16.32 19.02 -19.36
CA GLY A 167 -17.07 20.20 -18.98
C GLY A 167 -16.86 21.39 -19.90
N ASP A 168 -17.73 22.39 -19.79
CA ASP A 168 -17.59 23.66 -20.49
C ASP A 168 -16.53 24.59 -19.83
N LEU A 169 -16.27 25.75 -20.44
CA LEU A 169 -15.32 26.73 -19.88
C LEU A 169 -15.67 27.15 -18.44
N ARG A 170 -16.96 27.19 -18.08
CA ARG A 170 -17.40 27.54 -16.74
C ARG A 170 -17.03 26.45 -15.75
N GLU A 171 -17.21 25.19 -16.13
CA GLU A 171 -16.81 24.03 -15.32
C GLU A 171 -15.30 23.94 -15.17
N TRP A 172 -14.52 24.28 -16.20
CA TRP A 172 -13.06 24.35 -16.13
C TRP A 172 -12.58 25.43 -15.17
N VAL A 173 -13.13 26.65 -15.29
CA VAL A 173 -12.82 27.75 -14.38
C VAL A 173 -13.21 27.37 -12.95
N ARG A 174 -14.43 26.85 -12.74
CA ARG A 174 -14.89 26.38 -11.43
C ARG A 174 -13.96 25.31 -10.86
N THR A 175 -13.56 24.33 -11.67
CA THR A 175 -12.66 23.25 -11.24
C THR A 175 -11.29 23.82 -10.87
N ALA A 176 -10.70 24.69 -11.70
CA ALA A 176 -9.41 25.31 -11.44
C ALA A 176 -9.36 26.10 -10.12
N PHE A 177 -10.45 26.78 -9.75
CA PHE A 177 -10.53 27.47 -8.45
C PHE A 177 -10.76 26.53 -7.25
N ASN A 178 -11.32 25.33 -7.49
CA ASN A 178 -11.62 24.34 -6.47
C ASN A 178 -10.55 23.24 -6.33
N THR A 179 -9.56 23.17 -7.23
CA THR A 179 -8.44 22.24 -7.10
C THR A 179 -7.65 22.53 -5.83
N ARG A 180 -6.99 21.50 -5.29
CA ARG A 180 -6.10 21.64 -4.14
C ARG A 180 -4.70 21.19 -4.54
N PRO A 181 -3.68 22.07 -4.44
CA PRO A 181 -3.79 23.51 -4.15
C PRO A 181 -4.43 24.30 -5.30
N GLY A 182 -5.17 25.35 -4.96
CA GLY A 182 -5.84 26.24 -5.93
C GLY A 182 -4.96 27.45 -6.27
N PRO A 183 -5.36 28.27 -7.28
CA PRO A 183 -4.58 29.41 -7.77
C PRO A 183 -4.33 30.49 -6.70
N LEU A 184 -5.17 30.57 -5.66
CA LEU A 184 -5.01 31.51 -4.53
C LEU A 184 -4.16 30.96 -3.38
N GLN A 185 -3.62 29.74 -3.51
CA GLN A 185 -2.76 29.11 -2.51
C GLN A 185 -1.37 28.80 -3.11
N PRO A 186 -0.66 29.78 -3.69
CA PRO A 186 0.54 29.50 -4.46
C PRO A 186 1.69 28.92 -3.61
N HIS A 187 1.71 29.25 -2.32
CA HIS A 187 2.64 28.71 -1.33
C HIS A 187 2.51 27.18 -1.12
N ARG A 188 1.44 26.55 -1.62
CA ARG A 188 1.20 25.10 -1.51
C ARG A 188 1.57 24.33 -2.79
N PHE A 189 1.79 25.00 -3.92
CA PHE A 189 2.30 24.35 -5.15
C PHE A 189 3.67 23.67 -4.99
N PRO A 190 4.64 24.19 -4.21
CA PRO A 190 5.92 23.52 -4.00
C PRO A 190 5.84 22.21 -3.21
N GLY A 191 4.71 21.92 -2.55
CA GLY A 191 4.55 20.81 -1.61
C GLY A 191 4.19 19.44 -2.21
N GLY A 192 4.08 19.34 -3.54
CA GLY A 192 3.66 18.12 -4.23
C GLY A 192 2.15 17.85 -4.14
N THR A 193 1.70 16.77 -4.78
CA THR A 193 0.30 16.31 -4.80
C THR A 193 -0.26 16.21 -3.39
N THR A 194 -1.46 16.76 -3.16
CA THR A 194 -2.13 16.66 -1.87
C THR A 194 -2.33 15.19 -1.51
N ARG A 195 -1.89 14.80 -0.32
CA ARG A 195 -2.01 13.42 0.16
C ARG A 195 -3.42 13.07 0.64
N GLU A 196 -4.31 14.05 0.75
CA GLU A 196 -5.72 13.89 1.12
C GLU A 196 -6.54 13.38 -0.07
N MET A 197 -7.64 12.67 0.20
CA MET A 197 -8.58 12.27 -0.84
C MET A 197 -9.17 13.47 -1.58
N THR A 198 -9.26 13.33 -2.90
CA THR A 198 -9.76 14.32 -3.86
C THR A 198 -10.97 13.77 -4.61
N GLU A 199 -11.58 14.59 -5.48
CA GLU A 199 -12.64 14.12 -6.37
C GLU A 199 -12.16 13.01 -7.32
N LEU A 200 -10.89 13.07 -7.76
CA LEU A 200 -10.27 12.03 -8.58
C LEU A 200 -10.31 10.67 -7.87
N ASP A 201 -10.06 10.64 -6.56
CA ASP A 201 -10.08 9.39 -5.78
C ASP A 201 -11.48 8.79 -5.68
N ARG A 202 -12.54 9.62 -5.68
CA ARG A 202 -13.92 9.12 -5.74
C ARG A 202 -14.22 8.41 -7.06
N HIS A 203 -13.63 8.88 -8.16
CA HIS A 203 -13.73 8.19 -9.45
C HIS A 203 -12.99 6.86 -9.46
N CYS A 204 -11.80 6.79 -8.83
CA CYS A 204 -11.08 5.53 -8.64
C CYS A 204 -11.92 4.51 -7.86
N VAL A 205 -12.46 4.91 -6.69
CA VAL A 205 -13.23 4.02 -5.81
C VAL A 205 -14.52 3.51 -6.45
N ALA A 206 -15.13 4.28 -7.35
CA ALA A 206 -16.33 3.83 -8.05
C ALA A 206 -16.12 2.59 -8.92
N CYS A 207 -14.91 2.41 -9.48
CA CYS A 207 -14.54 1.19 -10.20
C CYS A 207 -13.76 0.19 -9.33
N HIS A 208 -13.09 0.67 -8.27
CA HIS A 208 -12.31 -0.13 -7.33
C HIS A 208 -12.88 -0.13 -5.90
N PRO A 209 -14.16 -0.52 -5.68
CA PRO A 209 -14.80 -0.43 -4.37
C PRO A 209 -14.10 -1.31 -3.30
N GLY A 210 -13.44 -2.39 -3.72
CA GLY A 210 -12.69 -3.29 -2.84
C GLY A 210 -11.33 -2.75 -2.36
N HIS A 211 -10.89 -1.58 -2.85
CA HIS A 211 -9.59 -0.96 -2.49
C HIS A 211 -9.74 0.16 -1.44
N ALA A 212 -10.91 0.28 -0.80
CA ALA A 212 -11.15 1.29 0.22
C ALA A 212 -10.71 0.88 1.64
N PHE A 213 -10.36 -0.40 1.86
CA PHE A 213 -10.11 -0.92 3.22
C PHE A 213 -8.63 -0.86 3.61
N HIS A 214 -8.37 -0.28 4.79
CA HIS A 214 -7.07 -0.22 5.47
C HIS A 214 -7.21 -0.63 6.94
N GLN A 215 -6.10 -0.76 7.68
CA GLN A 215 -6.20 -1.04 9.12
C GLN A 215 -7.09 -0.01 9.85
N PRO A 216 -7.91 -0.44 10.83
CA PRO A 216 -8.85 0.45 11.53
C PRO A 216 -8.22 1.70 12.17
N ASN A 217 -6.95 1.59 12.57
CA ASN A 217 -6.21 2.66 13.23
C ASN A 217 -5.40 3.52 12.25
N VAL A 218 -5.64 3.43 10.94
CA VAL A 218 -5.18 4.45 9.98
C VAL A 218 -5.87 5.77 10.32
N THR A 219 -5.07 6.83 10.48
CA THR A 219 -5.53 8.12 11.03
C THR A 219 -6.10 9.06 10.00
N ARG A 220 -5.77 8.85 8.72
CA ARG A 220 -6.26 9.64 7.59
C ARG A 220 -6.28 8.78 6.33
N ASP A 221 -7.30 8.98 5.50
CA ASP A 221 -7.29 8.40 4.17
C ASP A 221 -6.24 9.09 3.29
N HIS A 222 -5.65 8.31 2.39
CA HIS A 222 -4.67 8.80 1.43
C HIS A 222 -5.26 8.79 0.02
N SER A 223 -4.93 9.81 -0.78
CA SER A 223 -5.25 9.79 -2.21
C SER A 223 -4.66 8.54 -2.86
N CYS A 224 -5.44 7.87 -3.70
CA CYS A 224 -5.00 6.77 -4.54
C CYS A 224 -3.80 7.22 -5.38
N SER A 225 -3.87 8.44 -5.94
CA SER A 225 -2.82 9.02 -6.79
C SER A 225 -1.50 9.31 -6.06
N ALA A 226 -1.52 9.37 -4.72
CA ALA A 226 -0.31 9.51 -3.92
C ALA A 226 0.54 8.23 -3.91
N CYS A 227 -0.09 7.06 -4.10
CA CYS A 227 0.56 5.75 -4.17
C CYS A 227 0.65 5.22 -5.61
N HIS A 228 -0.42 5.38 -6.36
CA HIS A 228 -0.63 4.86 -7.70
C HIS A 228 -0.53 5.99 -8.71
N ARG A 229 0.60 6.05 -9.42
CA ARG A 229 0.86 7.09 -10.42
C ARG A 229 0.46 6.61 -11.80
N GLU A 230 -0.54 7.27 -12.36
CA GLU A 230 -0.99 7.10 -13.74
C GLU A 230 -0.18 8.01 -14.69
N HIS A 231 -0.39 7.91 -16.00
CA HIS A 231 0.31 8.65 -17.05
C HIS A 231 1.81 8.33 -17.16
N GLN A 232 2.21 7.11 -16.75
CA GLN A 232 3.61 6.66 -16.83
C GLN A 232 3.90 5.80 -18.07
N GLY A 233 2.93 5.65 -18.97
CA GLY A 233 3.04 4.80 -20.15
C GLY A 233 1.89 3.81 -20.30
N PRO A 234 1.75 3.20 -21.49
CA PRO A 234 0.69 2.24 -21.81
C PRO A 234 0.85 0.88 -21.11
N GLY A 235 1.90 0.69 -20.31
CA GLY A 235 2.17 -0.55 -19.59
C GLY A 235 1.18 -0.82 -18.46
N ARG A 236 1.50 -1.79 -17.59
CA ARG A 236 0.79 -1.93 -16.32
C ARG A 236 1.22 -0.80 -15.39
N MET A 237 0.27 -0.34 -14.57
CA MET A 237 0.59 0.60 -13.51
C MET A 237 1.64 -0.02 -12.57
N PRO A 238 2.75 0.69 -12.28
CA PRO A 238 3.80 0.16 -11.44
C PRO A 238 3.31 0.01 -9.99
N ALA A 239 3.94 -0.91 -9.26
CA ALA A 239 3.71 -1.04 -7.83
C ALA A 239 4.15 0.25 -7.09
N PRO A 240 3.51 0.59 -5.96
CA PRO A 240 3.95 1.71 -5.13
C PRO A 240 5.40 1.55 -4.68
N ARG A 241 6.14 2.66 -4.58
CA ARG A 241 7.51 2.65 -4.07
C ARG A 241 7.49 2.79 -2.55
N ASP A 242 8.64 2.59 -1.93
CA ASP A 242 8.77 2.64 -0.47
C ASP A 242 8.46 4.03 0.07
N THR A 243 8.81 5.09 -0.67
CA THR A 243 8.55 6.48 -0.25
C THR A 243 7.09 6.75 0.09
N GLU A 244 6.17 6.08 -0.60
CA GLU A 244 4.73 6.18 -0.42
C GLU A 244 4.30 5.48 0.88
N CYS A 245 4.82 4.27 1.16
CA CYS A 245 4.63 3.56 2.43
C CYS A 245 5.25 4.32 3.62
N LEU A 246 6.45 4.84 3.43
CA LEU A 246 7.23 5.59 4.43
C LEU A 246 6.60 6.95 4.77
N SER A 247 5.69 7.47 3.93
CA SER A 247 4.91 8.67 4.28
C SER A 247 4.07 8.49 5.55
N CYS A 248 3.76 7.24 5.91
CA CYS A 248 3.13 6.86 7.18
C CYS A 248 4.11 6.09 8.07
N HIS A 249 4.66 4.98 7.59
CA HIS A 249 5.47 4.06 8.41
C HIS A 249 6.86 4.61 8.78
N GLY A 250 7.36 5.57 8.01
CA GLY A 250 8.59 6.31 8.31
C GLY A 250 8.35 7.59 9.11
N ASN A 251 7.09 7.89 9.49
CA ASN A 251 6.71 9.14 10.15
C ASN A 251 6.23 8.90 11.59
N GLY A 252 7.01 9.38 12.56
CA GLY A 252 6.72 9.21 13.98
C GLY A 252 5.39 9.82 14.43
N SER A 253 5.02 11.01 13.96
CA SER A 253 3.76 11.63 14.38
C SER A 253 2.54 10.90 13.84
N VAL A 254 2.62 10.38 12.61
CA VAL A 254 1.56 9.55 12.02
C VAL A 254 1.41 8.23 12.76
N MET A 255 2.53 7.58 13.10
CA MET A 255 2.51 6.32 13.84
C MET A 255 2.07 6.48 15.30
N GLU A 256 2.44 7.56 15.97
CA GLU A 256 1.96 7.89 17.31
C GLU A 256 0.45 8.18 17.31
N ALA A 257 -0.05 8.93 16.32
CA ALA A 257 -1.48 9.14 16.17
C ALA A 257 -2.22 7.82 15.89
N SER A 258 -1.61 6.90 15.12
CA SER A 258 -2.15 5.57 14.83
C SER A 258 -2.18 4.67 16.07
N LEU A 259 -1.19 4.79 16.95
CA LEU A 259 -1.17 4.14 18.25
C LEU A 259 -2.34 4.62 19.12
N LYS A 260 -2.44 5.95 19.34
CA LYS A 260 -3.51 6.57 20.16
C LYS A 260 -4.90 6.21 19.66
N LYS A 261 -5.12 6.22 18.34
CA LYS A 261 -6.38 5.76 17.74
C LYS A 261 -6.62 4.27 17.99
N GLY A 262 -5.58 3.45 17.90
CA GLY A 262 -5.67 2.01 18.10
C GLY A 262 -5.99 1.59 19.54
N GLU A 263 -5.51 2.34 20.54
CA GLU A 263 -5.80 2.12 21.98
C GLU A 263 -7.29 2.28 22.31
N GLN A 264 -8.02 3.06 21.51
CA GLN A 264 -9.45 3.32 21.70
C GLN A 264 -10.34 2.29 20.99
N LEU A 265 -9.76 1.37 20.20
CA LEU A 265 -10.50 0.40 19.41
C LEU A 265 -10.49 -0.98 20.07
N PRO A 266 -11.61 -1.72 20.04
CA PRO A 266 -11.65 -3.07 20.59
C PRO A 266 -10.74 -4.00 19.76
N PRO A 267 -10.13 -5.04 20.37
CA PRO A 267 -9.29 -6.01 19.66
C PRO A 267 -9.95 -6.62 18.42
N ALA A 268 -11.27 -6.86 18.50
CA ALA A 268 -12.07 -7.40 17.39
C ALA A 268 -12.04 -6.51 16.13
N ALA A 269 -11.85 -5.20 16.26
CA ALA A 269 -11.74 -4.31 15.10
C ALA A 269 -10.54 -4.67 14.20
N PHE A 270 -9.47 -5.24 14.78
CA PHE A 270 -8.27 -5.63 14.05
C PHE A 270 -8.37 -7.01 13.39
N ASN A 271 -9.47 -7.73 13.60
CA ASN A 271 -9.77 -9.03 13.00
C ASN A 271 -10.59 -8.87 11.71
N TYR A 272 -10.15 -7.98 10.82
CA TYR A 272 -10.88 -7.60 9.59
C TYR A 272 -10.59 -8.48 8.38
N ARG A 273 -9.52 -9.28 8.42
CA ARG A 273 -9.10 -10.06 7.25
C ARG A 273 -10.01 -11.26 7.07
N HIS A 274 -10.63 -11.35 5.89
CA HIS A 274 -11.44 -12.49 5.52
C HIS A 274 -10.57 -13.75 5.49
N THR A 275 -10.82 -14.69 6.39
CA THR A 275 -10.07 -15.95 6.43
C THR A 275 -10.47 -16.87 5.30
N SER A 276 -11.61 -16.65 4.61
CA SER A 276 -12.10 -17.50 3.51
C SER A 276 -12.07 -18.99 3.85
N GLY A 277 -12.37 -19.35 5.10
CA GLY A 277 -12.29 -20.73 5.59
C GLY A 277 -10.88 -21.27 5.82
N ARG A 278 -9.83 -20.45 5.69
CA ARG A 278 -8.45 -20.83 5.98
C ARG A 278 -8.20 -20.99 7.47
N VAL A 279 -7.38 -21.98 7.79
CA VAL A 279 -6.87 -22.23 9.14
C VAL A 279 -5.65 -21.31 9.36
N LEU A 280 -5.82 -20.25 10.15
CA LEU A 280 -4.75 -19.28 10.38
C LEU A 280 -4.17 -19.44 11.79
N TYR A 281 -2.84 -19.43 11.90
CA TYR A 281 -2.18 -19.27 13.18
C TYR A 281 -2.41 -17.83 13.67
N GLN A 282 -3.25 -17.68 14.70
CA GLN A 282 -3.57 -16.38 15.26
C GLN A 282 -2.44 -15.90 16.16
N VAL A 283 -1.68 -14.94 15.65
CA VAL A 283 -0.68 -14.25 16.45
C VAL A 283 -1.38 -13.11 17.20
N PRO A 284 -1.20 -13.00 18.53
CA PRO A 284 -1.79 -11.89 19.29
C PRO A 284 -1.29 -10.55 18.75
N ARG A 285 -2.17 -9.56 18.60
CA ARG A 285 -1.75 -8.21 18.24
C ARG A 285 -0.91 -7.63 19.39
N PRO A 286 0.28 -7.06 19.16
CA PRO A 286 1.01 -6.32 20.19
C PRO A 286 0.13 -5.21 20.77
N GLU A 287 0.29 -4.89 22.06
CA GLU A 287 -0.47 -3.83 22.75
C GLU A 287 -0.40 -2.50 21.98
N GLN A 288 0.82 -2.07 21.66
CA GLN A 288 1.11 -0.87 20.87
C GLN A 288 0.75 -0.99 19.37
N GLY A 289 0.29 -2.16 18.93
CA GLY A 289 0.12 -2.47 17.51
C GLY A 289 1.44 -2.46 16.73
N TYR A 290 1.34 -2.31 15.41
CA TYR A 290 2.49 -2.31 14.49
C TYR A 290 2.89 -0.87 14.13
N THR A 291 3.17 -0.06 15.15
CA THR A 291 3.37 1.39 15.05
C THR A 291 4.85 1.81 15.17
N LYS A 292 5.77 0.84 15.28
CA LYS A 292 7.20 1.15 15.25
C LYS A 292 7.56 1.77 13.91
N VAL A 293 8.25 2.91 13.95
CA VAL A 293 8.77 3.59 12.76
C VAL A 293 9.94 2.80 12.19
N PHE A 294 9.97 2.67 10.86
CA PHE A 294 11.08 2.07 10.12
C PHE A 294 11.25 2.76 8.76
N LYS A 295 12.43 2.62 8.15
CA LYS A 295 12.85 3.24 6.89
C LYS A 295 13.14 2.23 5.79
N SER A 296 13.59 1.03 6.13
CA SER A 296 13.92 0.00 5.14
C SER A 296 13.78 -1.41 5.71
N PHE A 297 13.63 -2.39 4.81
CA PHE A 297 13.55 -3.80 5.20
C PHE A 297 14.84 -4.30 5.88
N ALA A 298 15.99 -3.94 5.31
CA ALA A 298 17.30 -4.43 5.75
C ALA A 298 17.71 -3.84 7.11
N GLU A 299 17.50 -2.55 7.33
CA GLU A 299 18.06 -1.85 8.49
C GLU A 299 17.16 -1.98 9.73
N ASP A 300 15.95 -1.44 9.66
CA ASP A 300 15.15 -1.13 10.85
C ASP A 300 13.71 -1.69 10.83
N HIS A 301 13.31 -2.38 9.74
CA HIS A 301 12.06 -3.13 9.73
C HIS A 301 12.00 -4.14 10.88
N PRO A 302 10.87 -4.24 11.61
CA PRO A 302 10.70 -5.19 12.71
C PRO A 302 10.94 -6.64 12.29
N GLU A 303 11.44 -7.44 13.23
CA GLU A 303 11.51 -8.90 13.08
C GLU A 303 10.10 -9.50 13.03
N PHE A 304 9.96 -10.65 12.34
CA PHE A 304 8.69 -11.37 12.30
C PHE A 304 8.26 -11.74 13.71
N GLN A 305 6.97 -11.53 14.00
CA GLN A 305 6.44 -11.67 15.35
C GLN A 305 6.65 -13.07 15.94
N LEU A 306 6.64 -14.10 15.09
CA LEU A 306 6.98 -15.48 15.47
C LEU A 306 8.33 -15.56 16.19
N HIS A 307 9.35 -14.85 15.68
CA HIS A 307 10.69 -14.84 16.28
C HIS A 307 10.83 -13.82 17.41
N SER A 308 10.32 -12.59 17.22
CA SER A 308 10.50 -11.54 18.23
C SER A 308 9.80 -11.85 19.56
N GLN A 309 8.71 -12.61 19.52
CA GLN A 309 7.99 -13.08 20.71
C GLN A 309 8.27 -14.55 21.04
N ARG A 310 9.16 -15.23 20.29
CA ARG A 310 9.51 -16.65 20.48
C ARG A 310 8.27 -17.55 20.58
N LEU A 311 7.33 -17.35 19.66
CA LEU A 311 6.10 -18.13 19.63
C LEU A 311 6.41 -19.59 19.25
N THR A 312 5.57 -20.49 19.73
CA THR A 312 5.67 -21.94 19.47
C THR A 312 4.44 -22.42 18.72
N ASP A 313 4.59 -23.47 17.91
CA ASP A 313 3.43 -24.14 17.33
C ASP A 313 2.56 -24.73 18.47
N THR A 314 1.25 -24.54 18.36
CA THR A 314 0.26 -25.08 19.29
C THR A 314 -0.24 -26.46 18.86
N ASN A 315 0.30 -27.00 17.76
CA ASN A 315 -0.04 -28.33 17.27
C ASN A 315 0.32 -29.40 18.31
N SER A 316 -0.67 -30.25 18.62
CA SER A 316 -0.58 -31.33 19.60
C SER A 316 0.05 -32.62 19.07
N LEU A 317 0.32 -32.67 17.76
CA LEU A 317 1.02 -33.81 17.15
C LEU A 317 2.43 -33.92 17.71
N ARG A 318 2.90 -35.14 17.98
CA ARG A 318 4.29 -35.44 18.35
C ARG A 318 5.08 -35.81 17.10
N PHE A 319 5.83 -34.86 16.57
CA PHE A 319 6.62 -35.01 15.36
C PHE A 319 8.03 -34.47 15.55
N ASN A 320 8.99 -35.12 14.91
CA ASN A 320 10.41 -34.81 15.02
C ASN A 320 11.03 -34.87 13.61
N HIS A 321 11.24 -33.70 13.01
CA HIS A 321 11.82 -33.59 11.67
C HIS A 321 13.23 -34.17 11.62
N ALA A 322 14.08 -33.86 12.61
CA ALA A 322 15.46 -34.34 12.68
C ALA A 322 15.56 -35.87 12.61
N LEU A 323 14.66 -36.58 13.31
CA LEU A 323 14.60 -38.05 13.27
C LEU A 323 14.16 -38.57 11.89
N HIS A 324 13.15 -37.96 11.28
CA HIS A 324 12.65 -38.39 9.96
C HIS A 324 13.68 -38.13 8.85
N LEU A 325 14.47 -37.07 8.98
CA LEU A 325 15.52 -36.68 8.04
C LEU A 325 16.89 -37.29 8.35
N SER A 326 17.03 -38.10 9.42
CA SER A 326 18.32 -38.64 9.90
C SER A 326 18.95 -39.74 9.03
N GLY A 327 18.30 -40.15 7.93
CA GLY A 327 18.70 -41.29 7.10
C GLY A 327 18.48 -42.67 7.74
N LEU A 328 18.32 -42.75 9.08
CA LEU A 328 17.91 -43.96 9.81
C LEU A 328 16.46 -44.37 9.52
N ARG A 329 15.64 -43.41 9.07
CA ARG A 329 14.26 -43.62 8.65
C ARG A 329 14.21 -43.64 7.13
N GLN A 330 13.68 -44.73 6.59
CA GLN A 330 13.58 -44.95 5.16
C GLN A 330 12.18 -45.41 4.78
N HIS A 331 11.74 -45.01 3.60
CA HIS A 331 10.56 -45.55 2.95
C HIS A 331 11.01 -46.28 1.68
N ASN A 332 10.70 -47.57 1.55
CA ASN A 332 11.13 -48.42 0.43
C ASN A 332 12.65 -48.36 0.15
N GLY A 333 13.47 -48.31 1.21
CA GLY A 333 14.93 -48.26 1.11
C GLY A 333 15.51 -46.88 0.77
N GLN A 334 14.68 -45.84 0.66
CA GLN A 334 15.12 -44.46 0.42
C GLN A 334 14.97 -43.61 1.66
N ALA A 335 15.98 -42.79 1.96
CA ALA A 335 15.89 -41.79 3.01
C ALA A 335 14.82 -40.74 2.66
N LEU A 336 14.10 -40.26 3.68
CA LEU A 336 13.11 -39.20 3.49
C LEU A 336 13.80 -37.85 3.28
N ASP A 337 13.20 -37.03 2.43
CA ASP A 337 13.60 -35.66 2.15
C ASP A 337 12.43 -34.68 2.39
N CYS A 338 12.64 -33.39 2.11
CA CYS A 338 11.59 -32.38 2.27
C CYS A 338 10.37 -32.67 1.39
N ALA A 339 10.59 -33.11 0.14
CA ALA A 339 9.56 -33.36 -0.87
C ALA A 339 8.71 -34.60 -0.56
N SER A 340 9.22 -35.51 0.27
CA SER A 340 8.50 -36.68 0.78
C SER A 340 7.22 -36.30 1.55
N CYS A 341 7.20 -35.09 2.14
CA CYS A 341 6.04 -34.55 2.85
C CYS A 341 5.52 -33.25 2.24
N HIS A 342 6.41 -32.30 1.95
CA HIS A 342 6.03 -30.96 1.49
C HIS A 342 5.86 -30.91 -0.03
N GLN A 343 4.63 -31.15 -0.48
CA GLN A 343 4.28 -31.12 -1.90
C GLN A 343 3.78 -29.72 -2.30
N PRO A 344 4.41 -29.04 -3.28
CA PRO A 344 3.94 -27.74 -3.74
C PRO A 344 2.50 -27.78 -4.27
N ASP A 345 1.80 -26.65 -4.17
CA ASP A 345 0.54 -26.45 -4.89
C ASP A 345 0.78 -26.35 -6.41
N ALA A 346 -0.31 -26.31 -7.20
CA ALA A 346 -0.21 -26.28 -8.66
C ALA A 346 0.56 -25.05 -9.21
N ALA A 347 0.60 -23.95 -8.46
CA ALA A 347 1.35 -22.74 -8.83
C ALA A 347 2.79 -22.75 -8.28
N GLY A 348 3.13 -23.72 -7.43
CA GLY A 348 4.37 -23.81 -6.69
C GLY A 348 4.60 -22.69 -5.66
N ALA A 349 3.63 -21.82 -5.43
CA ALA A 349 3.79 -20.67 -4.55
C ALA A 349 3.76 -21.09 -3.08
N HIS A 350 2.88 -22.05 -2.75
CA HIS A 350 2.69 -22.60 -1.41
C HIS A 350 2.76 -24.13 -1.46
N PHE A 351 2.54 -24.76 -0.29
CA PHE A 351 2.49 -26.22 -0.16
C PHE A 351 1.07 -26.69 0.16
N GLN A 352 0.78 -27.92 -0.22
CA GLN A 352 -0.45 -28.62 0.12
C GLN A 352 -0.49 -29.01 1.60
N ALA A 353 -1.70 -29.22 2.13
CA ALA A 353 -1.88 -29.67 3.50
C ALA A 353 -1.33 -31.10 3.73
N ILE A 354 -0.63 -31.28 4.84
CA ILE A 354 -0.13 -32.59 5.26
C ILE A 354 -1.29 -33.41 5.87
N THR A 355 -1.57 -34.57 5.30
CA THR A 355 -2.55 -35.53 5.84
C THR A 355 -1.92 -36.86 6.22
N TYR A 356 -2.49 -37.53 7.22
CA TYR A 356 -2.05 -38.86 7.67
C TYR A 356 -2.06 -39.88 6.52
N ALA A 357 -3.16 -39.94 5.76
CA ALA A 357 -3.34 -40.94 4.71
C ALA A 357 -2.27 -40.84 3.60
N LYS A 358 -1.86 -39.62 3.25
CA LYS A 358 -0.87 -39.40 2.19
C LYS A 358 0.57 -39.53 2.68
N HIS A 359 0.89 -38.97 3.85
CA HIS A 359 2.30 -38.75 4.24
C HIS A 359 2.77 -39.63 5.39
N CYS A 360 1.85 -40.24 6.16
CA CYS A 360 2.21 -41.00 7.36
C CYS A 360 1.86 -42.48 7.24
N GLN A 361 0.71 -42.81 6.65
CA GLN A 361 0.09 -44.14 6.72
C GLN A 361 0.95 -45.27 6.15
N SER A 362 1.81 -44.98 5.16
CA SER A 362 2.64 -45.99 4.51
C SER A 362 3.71 -46.59 5.46
N CYS A 363 4.30 -45.76 6.32
CA CYS A 363 5.27 -46.18 7.35
C CYS A 363 4.61 -46.38 8.72
N HIS A 364 3.70 -45.49 9.11
CA HIS A 364 2.97 -45.50 10.37
C HIS A 364 1.58 -46.09 10.20
N ALA A 365 1.49 -47.29 9.63
CA ALA A 365 0.23 -48.00 9.48
C ALA A 365 -0.39 -48.27 10.86
N LEU A 366 -1.71 -48.07 11.00
CA LEU A 366 -2.47 -48.44 12.22
C LEU A 366 -2.63 -49.97 12.35
N GLN A 367 -1.58 -50.74 12.07
CA GLN A 367 -1.56 -52.19 12.16
C GLN A 367 -1.50 -52.63 13.62
N PHE A 368 -2.67 -52.88 14.22
CA PHE A 368 -2.80 -53.43 15.57
C PHE A 368 -2.66 -54.96 15.59
N ASP A 369 -3.02 -55.62 14.49
CA ASP A 369 -2.87 -57.06 14.30
C ASP A 369 -1.78 -57.40 13.28
N ALA A 370 -0.75 -58.10 13.75
CA ALA A 370 0.41 -58.43 12.94
C ALA A 370 0.10 -59.50 11.88
N ARG A 371 -0.78 -60.45 12.21
CA ARG A 371 -1.20 -61.56 11.34
C ARG A 371 -2.17 -61.12 10.25
N ASN A 372 -2.90 -60.04 10.51
CA ASN A 372 -3.88 -59.46 9.59
C ASN A 372 -3.54 -57.98 9.29
N PRO A 373 -2.39 -57.69 8.63
CA PRO A 373 -1.89 -56.33 8.36
C PRO A 373 -2.87 -55.41 7.63
N GLN A 374 -3.78 -56.02 6.87
CA GLN A 374 -4.83 -55.38 6.09
C GLN A 374 -6.00 -54.88 6.96
N LEU A 375 -6.18 -55.43 8.16
CA LEU A 375 -7.22 -55.00 9.08
C LEU A 375 -6.70 -53.86 9.96
N ARG A 376 -7.20 -52.64 9.72
CA ARG A 376 -6.74 -51.42 10.38
C ARG A 376 -7.94 -50.61 10.87
N PRO A 377 -7.89 -50.02 12.08
CA PRO A 377 -8.90 -49.07 12.51
C PRO A 377 -8.85 -47.82 11.62
N PRO A 378 -9.97 -47.09 11.50
CA PRO A 378 -9.98 -45.80 10.81
C PRO A 378 -9.13 -44.77 11.58
N HIS A 379 -8.44 -43.88 10.86
CA HIS A 379 -7.82 -42.70 11.46
C HIS A 379 -8.83 -41.55 11.50
N GLY A 380 -8.92 -40.82 12.62
CA GLY A 380 -9.85 -39.71 12.80
C GLY A 380 -10.63 -39.81 14.09
N ASP A 381 -11.96 -39.83 13.99
CA ASP A 381 -12.88 -39.81 15.13
C ASP A 381 -12.69 -41.02 16.08
N PRO A 382 -12.42 -40.79 17.38
CA PRO A 382 -12.35 -41.85 18.39
C PRO A 382 -13.60 -42.73 18.47
N ALA A 383 -14.79 -42.19 18.19
CA ALA A 383 -16.03 -42.96 18.21
C ALA A 383 -16.04 -44.02 17.10
N ASN A 384 -15.54 -43.68 15.91
CA ASN A 384 -15.40 -44.63 14.80
C ASN A 384 -14.37 -45.72 15.10
N VAL A 385 -13.27 -45.36 15.78
CA VAL A 385 -12.28 -46.35 16.24
C VAL A 385 -12.90 -47.30 17.26
N ARG A 386 -13.62 -46.80 18.27
CA ARG A 386 -14.33 -47.63 19.25
C ARG A 386 -15.38 -48.53 18.57
N ALA A 387 -16.18 -47.99 17.65
CA ALA A 387 -17.16 -48.77 16.90
C ALA A 387 -16.49 -49.89 16.11
N PHE A 388 -15.37 -49.59 15.43
CA PHE A 388 -14.54 -50.58 14.77
C PHE A 388 -14.09 -51.68 15.73
N LEU A 389 -13.51 -51.32 16.89
CA LEU A 389 -13.04 -52.27 17.90
C LEU A 389 -14.17 -53.16 18.47
N ARG A 390 -15.35 -52.59 18.69
CA ARG A 390 -16.53 -53.35 19.14
C ARG A 390 -17.11 -54.26 18.06
N SER A 391 -16.87 -53.94 16.79
CA SER A 391 -17.31 -54.71 15.63
C SER A 391 -16.27 -55.72 15.10
N LEU A 392 -15.17 -55.95 15.83
CA LEU A 392 -14.06 -56.81 15.37
C LEU A 392 -14.50 -58.18 14.81
N PRO A 393 -15.47 -58.91 15.40
CA PRO A 393 -15.95 -60.17 14.82
C PRO A 393 -16.45 -60.01 13.38
N THR A 394 -17.23 -58.96 13.11
CA THR A 394 -17.72 -58.61 11.77
C THR A 394 -16.57 -58.23 10.85
N GLN A 395 -15.60 -57.45 11.35
CA GLN A 395 -14.44 -57.04 10.56
C GLN A 395 -13.57 -58.23 10.13
N TYR A 396 -13.39 -59.22 11.01
CA TYR A 396 -12.69 -60.45 10.68
C TYR A 396 -13.50 -61.33 9.72
N ALA A 397 -14.83 -61.38 9.86
CA ALA A 397 -15.68 -62.10 8.91
C ALA A 397 -15.59 -61.51 7.49
N ASP A 398 -15.61 -60.18 7.39
CA ASP A 398 -15.39 -59.47 6.12
C ASP A 398 -14.00 -59.73 5.55
N LEU A 399 -12.98 -59.78 6.40
CA LEU A 399 -11.64 -60.12 5.97
C LEU A 399 -11.55 -61.55 5.43
N ALA A 400 -12.15 -62.52 6.12
CA ALA A 400 -12.19 -63.91 5.70
C ALA A 400 -12.84 -64.04 4.31
N ARG A 401 -14.00 -63.39 4.12
CA ARG A 401 -14.72 -63.36 2.83
C ARG A 401 -13.88 -62.77 1.71
N ARG A 402 -13.21 -61.64 1.95
CA ARG A 402 -12.28 -61.03 0.98
C ARG A 402 -11.06 -61.90 0.68
N SER A 403 -10.71 -62.79 1.60
CA SER A 403 -9.59 -63.74 1.46
C SER A 403 -10.01 -65.07 0.82
N GLY A 404 -11.26 -65.19 0.35
CA GLY A 404 -11.78 -66.38 -0.34
C GLY A 404 -12.51 -67.39 0.55
N LEU A 405 -12.61 -67.14 1.86
CA LEU A 405 -13.41 -67.97 2.78
C LEU A 405 -14.87 -67.52 2.73
N THR A 406 -15.66 -68.14 1.86
CA THR A 406 -17.07 -67.75 1.65
C THR A 406 -18.07 -68.63 2.38
N ALA A 407 -17.67 -69.86 2.76
CA ALA A 407 -18.52 -70.74 3.55
C ALA A 407 -18.66 -70.20 4.98
N GLN A 408 -19.90 -70.16 5.48
CA GLN A 408 -20.20 -69.60 6.78
C GLN A 408 -19.51 -70.32 7.96
N PRO A 409 -19.47 -71.67 8.03
CA PRO A 409 -18.75 -72.37 9.10
C PRO A 409 -17.26 -72.06 9.13
N ASP A 410 -16.64 -71.94 7.95
CA ASP A 410 -15.20 -71.63 7.83
C ASP A 410 -14.90 -70.18 8.26
N THR A 411 -15.81 -69.26 7.93
CA THR A 411 -15.73 -67.85 8.37
C THR A 411 -15.86 -67.74 9.89
N GLU A 412 -16.83 -68.42 10.49
CA GLU A 412 -17.05 -68.42 11.94
C GLU A 412 -15.86 -69.02 12.69
N LYS A 413 -15.30 -70.12 12.17
CA LYS A 413 -14.07 -70.72 12.71
C LYS A 413 -12.88 -69.76 12.65
N PHE A 414 -12.67 -69.12 11.50
CA PHE A 414 -11.61 -68.12 11.32
C PHE A 414 -11.77 -66.96 12.33
N VAL A 415 -12.97 -66.40 12.45
CA VAL A 415 -13.26 -65.30 13.39
C VAL A 415 -12.98 -65.72 14.82
N ALA A 416 -13.43 -66.91 15.23
CA ALA A 416 -13.20 -67.42 16.58
C ALA A 416 -11.71 -67.60 16.90
N GLU A 417 -10.91 -68.06 15.92
CA GLU A 417 -9.46 -68.19 16.04
C GLU A 417 -8.77 -66.83 16.16
N GLN A 418 -9.08 -65.86 15.29
CA GLN A 418 -8.50 -64.52 15.37
C GLN A 418 -8.85 -63.81 16.67
N MET A 419 -10.11 -63.89 17.11
CA MET A 419 -10.55 -63.27 18.37
C MET A 419 -9.93 -63.93 19.61
N ARG A 420 -9.58 -65.22 19.55
CA ARG A 420 -8.86 -65.92 20.63
C ARG A 420 -7.41 -65.45 20.69
N HIS A 421 -6.72 -65.44 19.55
CA HIS A 421 -5.35 -64.93 19.46
C HIS A 421 -5.22 -63.47 19.91
N LEU A 422 -6.17 -62.62 19.55
CA LEU A 422 -6.16 -61.22 19.98
C LEU A 422 -6.33 -61.09 21.49
N ARG A 423 -7.20 -61.91 22.11
CA ARG A 423 -7.35 -61.96 23.57
C ARG A 423 -6.10 -62.46 24.26
N ASP A 424 -5.47 -63.52 23.72
CA ASP A 424 -4.23 -64.08 24.25
C ASP A 424 -3.07 -63.06 24.22
N ARG A 425 -3.05 -62.17 23.23
CA ARG A 425 -2.05 -61.08 23.15
C ARG A 425 -2.26 -59.98 24.20
N VAL A 426 -3.48 -59.80 24.71
CA VAL A 426 -3.88 -58.70 25.59
C VAL A 426 -3.92 -59.16 27.07
N LEU A 427 -3.36 -60.33 27.38
CA LEU A 427 -3.44 -61.06 28.66
C LEU A 427 -2.83 -60.36 29.91
N ASN A 428 -2.36 -59.12 29.83
CA ASN A 428 -1.91 -58.35 31.00
C ASN A 428 -3.07 -57.66 31.78
N GLY A 429 -4.33 -57.95 31.45
CA GLY A 429 -5.49 -57.33 32.10
C GLY A 429 -5.81 -55.91 31.63
N GLU A 430 -5.11 -55.41 30.61
CA GLU A 430 -5.43 -54.15 29.94
C GLU A 430 -6.55 -54.37 28.89
N ASN A 431 -7.46 -53.40 28.73
CA ASN A 431 -8.45 -53.47 27.66
C ASN A 431 -7.76 -53.14 26.30
N LEU A 432 -8.04 -53.91 25.24
CA LEU A 432 -7.50 -53.64 23.88
C LEU A 432 -7.74 -52.18 23.45
N GLU A 433 -8.92 -51.64 23.76
CA GLU A 433 -9.25 -50.24 23.50
C GLU A 433 -8.30 -49.28 24.23
N GLN A 434 -8.00 -49.57 25.50
CA GLN A 434 -7.09 -48.77 26.30
C GLN A 434 -5.67 -48.81 25.73
N GLN A 435 -5.21 -49.97 25.28
CA GLN A 435 -3.93 -50.10 24.59
C GLN A 435 -3.91 -49.26 23.29
N ILE A 436 -4.94 -49.42 22.45
CA ILE A 436 -5.05 -48.70 21.17
C ILE A 436 -5.01 -47.19 21.35
N PHE A 437 -5.66 -46.65 22.38
CA PHE A 437 -5.70 -45.20 22.58
C PHE A 437 -4.52 -44.63 23.37
N PHE A 438 -4.09 -45.29 24.45
CA PHE A 438 -3.18 -44.69 25.43
C PHE A 438 -1.73 -45.17 25.35
N ALA A 439 -1.44 -46.23 24.60
CA ALA A 439 -0.06 -46.67 24.45
C ALA A 439 0.75 -45.66 23.60
N ALA A 440 1.85 -45.20 24.16
CA ALA A 440 2.73 -44.18 23.57
C ALA A 440 4.11 -44.71 23.21
N ASP A 441 4.43 -45.96 23.57
CA ASP A 441 5.76 -46.53 23.39
C ASP A 441 5.68 -47.83 22.58
N PRO A 442 6.16 -47.84 21.32
CA PRO A 442 6.19 -49.04 20.49
C PRO A 442 7.01 -50.17 21.10
N SER A 443 8.03 -49.87 21.92
CA SER A 443 8.87 -50.88 22.56
C SER A 443 8.17 -51.61 23.70
N LYS A 444 7.12 -51.01 24.26
CA LYS A 444 6.28 -51.58 25.33
C LYS A 444 5.09 -52.37 24.83
N GLN A 445 4.84 -52.44 23.51
CA GLN A 445 3.93 -53.44 22.97
C GLN A 445 4.57 -54.82 23.15
N LEU A 446 4.25 -55.45 24.28
CA LEU A 446 4.80 -56.74 24.68
C LEU A 446 4.73 -57.74 23.52
N ALA A 447 5.87 -58.38 23.26
CA ALA A 447 5.93 -59.62 22.51
C ALA A 447 5.07 -60.66 23.25
N ALA A 448 3.85 -60.89 22.78
CA ALA A 448 3.02 -61.95 23.30
C ALA A 448 3.67 -63.30 22.95
N GLY A 449 4.21 -63.98 23.96
CA GLY A 449 4.72 -65.34 23.86
C GLY A 449 6.03 -65.47 23.08
N ALA A 450 7.15 -65.06 23.66
CA ALA A 450 8.46 -65.55 23.25
C ALA A 450 8.61 -67.03 23.67
N ALA A 451 7.98 -67.94 22.93
CA ALA A 451 8.52 -69.29 22.83
C ALA A 451 9.83 -69.19 22.02
N PRO A 452 10.94 -69.81 22.47
CA PRO A 452 12.29 -69.53 21.96
C PRO A 452 12.53 -69.80 20.45
N ASN A 453 11.56 -70.33 19.71
CA ASN A 453 11.69 -70.70 18.30
C ASN A 453 10.65 -70.08 17.33
N HIS A 454 9.83 -69.10 17.76
CA HIS A 454 8.95 -68.37 16.84
C HIS A 454 9.31 -66.88 16.78
N THR A 455 9.61 -66.37 15.58
CA THR A 455 9.63 -64.94 15.29
C THR A 455 8.25 -64.37 15.58
N THR A 456 8.08 -63.74 16.74
CA THR A 456 6.82 -63.08 17.11
C THR A 456 6.59 -61.91 16.16
N GLU A 457 5.60 -62.02 15.28
CA GLU A 457 5.15 -60.92 14.44
C GLU A 457 4.62 -59.80 15.36
N ARG A 458 5.31 -58.66 15.39
CA ARG A 458 4.94 -57.51 16.22
C ARG A 458 4.01 -56.58 15.46
N ALA A 459 2.96 -56.12 16.13
CA ALA A 459 2.16 -55.00 15.64
C ALA A 459 3.07 -53.77 15.49
N ARG A 460 2.88 -53.01 14.41
CA ARG A 460 3.67 -51.79 14.12
C ARG A 460 3.05 -50.54 14.74
N PHE A 461 1.78 -50.61 15.11
CA PHE A 461 1.04 -49.49 15.65
C PHE A 461 1.07 -49.49 17.17
N ALA A 462 1.87 -48.63 17.78
CA ALA A 462 1.99 -48.51 19.23
C ALA A 462 0.67 -48.15 19.92
N GLY A 463 -0.03 -47.13 19.42
CA GLY A 463 -1.27 -46.59 19.96
C GLY A 463 -1.41 -45.11 19.59
N CYS A 464 -2.59 -44.52 19.79
CA CYS A 464 -2.88 -43.13 19.41
C CYS A 464 -1.95 -42.15 20.13
N ALA A 465 -1.64 -42.40 21.40
CA ALA A 465 -0.76 -41.57 22.24
C ALA A 465 0.70 -41.52 21.79
N TYR A 466 1.11 -42.35 20.83
CA TYR A 466 2.43 -42.26 20.20
C TYR A 466 2.56 -40.95 19.40
N CYS A 467 1.53 -40.62 18.63
CA CYS A 467 1.49 -39.43 17.78
C CYS A 467 0.68 -38.28 18.39
N HIS A 468 -0.41 -38.59 19.10
CA HIS A 468 -1.35 -37.60 19.61
C HIS A 468 -1.17 -37.38 21.10
N GLU A 469 -1.54 -36.21 21.58
CA GLU A 469 -1.82 -36.02 22.99
C GLU A 469 -3.20 -36.63 23.31
N VAL A 470 -3.22 -37.62 24.22
CA VAL A 470 -4.43 -38.37 24.59
C VAL A 470 -4.64 -38.26 26.09
N GLY A 471 -5.82 -37.79 26.49
CA GLY A 471 -6.21 -37.63 27.89
C GLY A 471 -7.52 -38.33 28.23
N PRO A 472 -7.79 -38.61 29.51
CA PRO A 472 -9.06 -39.16 29.96
C PRO A 472 -10.20 -38.12 29.86
N GLY A 473 -11.45 -38.58 29.89
CA GLY A 473 -12.63 -37.71 30.05
C GLY A 473 -13.17 -37.08 28.77
N GLY A 474 -13.13 -37.78 27.64
CA GLY A 474 -13.91 -37.41 26.45
C GLY A 474 -15.39 -37.79 26.59
N VAL A 475 -16.19 -37.43 25.57
CA VAL A 475 -17.63 -37.69 25.51
C VAL A 475 -17.90 -39.20 25.56
N ASP A 476 -18.93 -39.64 26.27
CA ASP A 476 -19.34 -41.05 26.40
C ASP A 476 -18.23 -42.00 26.86
N GLY A 477 -17.31 -41.50 27.70
CA GLY A 477 -16.17 -42.27 28.20
C GLY A 477 -15.12 -42.60 27.13
N LEU A 478 -15.14 -41.93 25.97
CA LEU A 478 -14.03 -41.95 25.00
C LEU A 478 -12.81 -41.20 25.56
N PRO A 479 -11.60 -41.52 25.09
CA PRO A 479 -10.46 -40.65 25.32
C PRO A 479 -10.64 -39.33 24.58
N ARG A 480 -10.20 -38.24 25.21
CA ARG A 480 -10.04 -36.95 24.55
C ARG A 480 -8.72 -36.99 23.78
N ILE A 481 -8.79 -36.92 22.45
CA ILE A 481 -7.63 -36.73 21.59
C ILE A 481 -7.51 -35.23 21.29
N ALA A 482 -6.36 -34.64 21.58
CA ALA A 482 -6.13 -33.23 21.26
C ALA A 482 -6.22 -33.03 19.75
N PRO A 483 -6.92 -31.99 19.27
CA PRO A 483 -7.00 -31.71 17.84
C PRO A 483 -5.62 -31.32 17.30
N VAL A 484 -5.28 -31.85 16.13
CA VAL A 484 -4.10 -31.46 15.37
C VAL A 484 -4.43 -30.17 14.62
N PHE A 485 -3.61 -29.14 14.83
CA PHE A 485 -3.76 -27.84 14.18
C PHE A 485 -2.59 -27.64 13.23
N THR A 486 -2.85 -27.41 11.95
CA THR A 486 -1.80 -27.04 10.98
C THR A 486 -2.27 -25.80 10.25
N PRO A 487 -1.58 -24.65 10.43
CA PRO A 487 -2.01 -23.44 9.75
C PRO A 487 -1.72 -23.55 8.26
N ASP A 488 -2.66 -23.07 7.44
CA ASP A 488 -2.49 -23.01 5.98
C ASP A 488 -1.33 -22.08 5.61
N ARG A 489 -1.10 -21.05 6.43
CA ARG A 489 -0.05 -20.04 6.26
C ARG A 489 0.44 -19.53 7.60
N TRP A 490 1.77 -19.51 7.77
CA TRP A 490 2.43 -18.88 8.92
C TRP A 490 2.58 -17.37 8.74
N LEU A 491 3.05 -16.92 7.56
CA LEU A 491 3.20 -15.51 7.22
C LEU A 491 1.91 -15.00 6.54
N ILE A 492 0.92 -14.59 7.34
CA ILE A 492 -0.38 -14.14 6.82
C ILE A 492 -0.38 -12.65 6.41
N ARG A 493 0.63 -11.88 6.82
CA ARG A 493 0.73 -10.41 6.63
C ARG A 493 1.62 -9.98 5.47
N GLY A 494 2.32 -10.94 4.86
CA GLY A 494 3.06 -10.74 3.63
C GLY A 494 2.87 -11.92 2.70
N GLU A 495 3.26 -11.74 1.45
CA GLU A 495 3.30 -12.80 0.46
C GLU A 495 4.72 -13.35 0.35
N PHE A 496 4.82 -14.67 0.20
CA PHE A 496 6.05 -15.36 -0.14
C PHE A 496 5.72 -16.44 -1.17
N ASN A 497 6.58 -16.63 -2.15
CA ASN A 497 6.35 -17.55 -3.26
C ASN A 497 7.54 -18.49 -3.42
N HIS A 498 7.36 -19.77 -3.07
CA HIS A 498 8.42 -20.78 -3.15
C HIS A 498 8.89 -21.06 -4.58
N ALA A 499 8.01 -21.01 -5.59
CA ALA A 499 8.40 -21.20 -6.99
C ALA A 499 9.44 -20.18 -7.47
N LYS A 500 9.39 -18.94 -6.96
CA LYS A 500 10.41 -17.92 -7.24
C LYS A 500 11.75 -18.17 -6.55
N HIS A 501 11.77 -19.05 -5.54
CA HIS A 501 12.94 -19.39 -4.74
C HIS A 501 13.40 -20.84 -4.96
N ALA A 502 12.90 -21.51 -5.99
CA ALA A 502 13.17 -22.93 -6.26
C ALA A 502 14.66 -23.26 -6.50
N ILE A 503 15.48 -22.24 -6.80
CA ILE A 503 16.94 -22.38 -6.96
C ILE A 503 17.70 -22.40 -5.63
N VAL A 504 17.04 -22.12 -4.51
CA VAL A 504 17.61 -22.11 -3.15
C VAL A 504 17.21 -23.39 -2.43
N ALA A 505 18.17 -24.06 -1.81
CA ALA A 505 17.88 -25.27 -1.03
C ALA A 505 17.02 -24.93 0.20
N CYS A 506 16.10 -25.83 0.57
CA CYS A 506 15.19 -25.60 1.70
C CYS A 506 15.93 -25.26 3.00
N THR A 507 17.09 -25.88 3.22
CA THR A 507 17.91 -25.74 4.43
C THR A 507 18.60 -24.39 4.57
N GLU A 508 18.70 -23.60 3.50
CA GLU A 508 19.23 -22.23 3.57
C GLU A 508 18.28 -21.28 4.31
N CYS A 509 16.98 -21.61 4.34
CA CYS A 509 15.97 -20.84 5.07
C CYS A 509 15.37 -21.61 6.27
N HIS A 510 15.22 -22.93 6.15
CA HIS A 510 14.49 -23.75 7.12
C HIS A 510 15.42 -24.70 7.87
N SER A 511 15.56 -24.50 9.19
CA SER A 511 16.33 -25.38 10.09
C SER A 511 15.59 -26.67 10.48
N ALA A 512 14.93 -27.33 9.52
CA ALA A 512 14.10 -28.52 9.77
C ALA A 512 14.93 -29.72 10.27
N THR A 513 16.15 -29.87 9.77
CA THR A 513 17.07 -30.98 10.13
C THR A 513 17.47 -30.97 11.61
N THR A 514 17.28 -29.85 12.31
CA THR A 514 17.57 -29.71 13.73
C THR A 514 16.31 -29.66 14.61
N SER A 515 15.11 -29.60 14.02
CA SER A 515 13.86 -29.54 14.77
C SER A 515 13.53 -30.91 15.37
N ARG A 516 13.34 -30.93 16.69
CA ARG A 516 13.08 -32.15 17.47
C ARG A 516 11.66 -32.20 18.02
N GLN A 517 10.96 -31.08 18.03
CA GLN A 517 9.62 -30.94 18.59
C GLN A 517 8.70 -30.26 17.59
N THR A 518 7.42 -30.64 17.59
CA THR A 518 6.40 -30.00 16.75
C THR A 518 6.21 -28.52 17.10
N SER A 519 6.45 -28.16 18.37
CA SER A 519 6.40 -26.77 18.85
C SER A 519 7.43 -25.85 18.19
N ASP A 520 8.46 -26.40 17.53
CA ASP A 520 9.46 -25.64 16.78
C ASP A 520 8.82 -25.02 15.53
N ILE A 521 8.73 -23.69 15.47
CA ILE A 521 8.28 -22.99 14.26
C ILE A 521 9.47 -22.85 13.29
N ILE A 522 9.45 -23.66 12.23
CA ILE A 522 10.51 -23.70 11.20
C ILE A 522 10.24 -22.65 10.11
N ILE A 523 10.07 -21.39 10.50
CA ILE A 523 9.99 -20.24 9.59
C ILE A 523 11.32 -19.47 9.69
N PRO A 524 11.90 -18.97 8.59
CA PRO A 524 13.14 -18.18 8.64
C PRO A 524 12.94 -16.84 9.36
N ALA A 525 13.98 -16.39 10.06
CA ALA A 525 14.07 -15.04 10.58
C ALA A 525 14.28 -14.00 9.46
N LYS A 526 13.99 -12.73 9.75
CA LYS A 526 14.18 -11.60 8.81
C LYS A 526 15.55 -11.63 8.15
N LYS A 527 16.60 -11.98 8.91
CA LYS A 527 17.99 -12.01 8.45
C LYS A 527 18.16 -12.84 7.16
N SER A 528 17.58 -14.04 7.10
CA SER A 528 17.65 -14.94 5.93
C SER A 528 17.09 -14.26 4.67
N CYS A 529 16.03 -13.48 4.81
CA CYS A 529 15.48 -12.71 3.70
C CYS A 529 16.42 -11.56 3.27
N THR A 530 16.96 -10.81 4.24
CA THR A 530 17.79 -9.62 3.96
C THR A 530 19.18 -9.91 3.39
N GLU A 531 19.63 -11.16 3.47
CA GLU A 531 20.86 -11.61 2.80
C GLU A 531 20.77 -11.40 1.27
N CYS A 532 19.59 -11.62 0.69
CA CYS A 532 19.32 -11.38 -0.74
C CYS A 532 18.48 -10.11 -0.98
N HIS A 533 17.43 -9.90 -0.19
CA HIS A 533 16.51 -8.75 -0.29
C HIS A 533 17.07 -7.54 0.46
N SER A 534 18.18 -7.01 -0.03
CA SER A 534 18.80 -5.79 0.46
C SER A 534 19.56 -5.09 -0.67
N PRO A 535 20.01 -3.83 -0.48
CA PRO A 535 20.89 -3.19 -1.44
C PRO A 535 22.17 -4.00 -1.75
N ALA A 536 22.71 -4.71 -0.74
CA ALA A 536 23.89 -5.56 -0.90
C ALA A 536 23.59 -6.87 -1.64
N GLY A 537 22.42 -7.48 -1.38
CA GLY A 537 22.01 -8.75 -2.00
C GLY A 537 21.46 -8.62 -3.42
N GLY A 538 21.12 -7.40 -3.87
CA GLY A 538 20.74 -7.11 -5.25
C GLY A 538 19.33 -7.54 -5.67
N VAL A 539 18.56 -8.19 -4.79
CA VAL A 539 17.15 -8.54 -5.04
C VAL A 539 16.23 -7.39 -4.61
N ALA A 540 15.11 -7.22 -5.31
CA ALA A 540 14.10 -6.22 -4.98
C ALA A 540 13.64 -6.33 -3.52
N HIS A 541 13.71 -5.22 -2.78
CA HIS A 541 13.52 -5.17 -1.32
C HIS A 541 12.49 -4.12 -0.90
N ASN A 542 11.67 -3.69 -1.87
CA ASN A 542 10.63 -2.69 -1.69
C ASN A 542 9.47 -3.26 -0.87
N CYS A 543 8.77 -2.42 -0.11
CA CYS A 543 7.65 -2.80 0.76
C CYS A 543 6.57 -3.58 -0.01
N ALA A 544 6.22 -3.10 -1.21
CA ALA A 544 5.21 -3.71 -2.08
C ALA A 544 5.61 -5.08 -2.66
N THR A 545 6.87 -5.51 -2.50
CA THR A 545 7.33 -6.85 -2.90
C THR A 545 6.72 -7.92 -1.99
N CYS A 546 6.55 -7.60 -0.70
CA CYS A 546 6.08 -8.54 0.32
C CYS A 546 4.71 -8.17 0.87
N HIS A 547 4.34 -6.89 0.88
CA HIS A 547 3.08 -6.43 1.48
C HIS A 547 2.09 -5.93 0.43
N SER A 548 0.82 -6.29 0.64
CA SER A 548 -0.31 -5.60 0.04
C SER A 548 -0.92 -4.64 1.06
N TYR A 549 -1.20 -3.42 0.63
CA TYR A 549 -1.88 -2.42 1.45
C TYR A 549 -3.38 -2.67 1.53
N HIS A 550 -4.00 -2.95 0.38
CA HIS A 550 -5.44 -3.20 0.30
C HIS A 550 -5.74 -4.68 0.61
N THR A 551 -6.78 -4.89 1.40
CA THR A 551 -7.41 -6.20 1.57
C THR A 551 -8.76 -6.19 0.86
N VAL A 552 -8.92 -7.02 -0.16
CA VAL A 552 -10.17 -7.14 -0.90
C VAL A 552 -11.26 -7.68 0.05
N HIS A 553 -12.30 -6.88 0.30
CA HIS A 553 -13.55 -7.37 0.88
C HIS A 553 -14.50 -7.79 -0.25
N GLY A 554 -14.88 -9.07 -0.30
CA GLY A 554 -15.92 -9.59 -1.21
C GLY A 554 -15.60 -10.98 -1.78
N PRO A 555 -16.60 -11.75 -2.27
CA PRO A 555 -16.45 -13.12 -2.76
C PRO A 555 -15.64 -13.26 -4.06
N HIS A 556 -15.23 -12.15 -4.69
CA HIS A 556 -14.42 -12.18 -5.89
C HIS A 556 -12.94 -12.13 -5.54
N ALA A 557 -12.38 -13.31 -5.26
CA ALA A 557 -10.97 -13.53 -5.48
C ALA A 557 -10.69 -13.29 -6.97
N HIS A 558 -10.24 -12.09 -7.33
CA HIS A 558 -9.56 -11.91 -8.61
C HIS A 558 -8.28 -12.74 -8.52
N GLN A 559 -8.33 -13.96 -9.05
CA GLN A 559 -7.16 -14.62 -9.55
C GLN A 559 -6.50 -13.64 -10.52
N HIS A 560 -5.45 -12.97 -10.05
CA HIS A 560 -4.45 -12.45 -10.97
C HIS A 560 -3.80 -13.67 -11.62
N SER A 561 -4.49 -14.23 -12.61
CA SER A 561 -3.88 -15.00 -13.67
C SER A 561 -2.89 -14.05 -14.34
N LYS A 562 -1.63 -14.11 -13.90
CA LYS A 562 -0.51 -13.68 -14.71
C LYS A 562 -0.49 -14.58 -15.93
N ARG A 563 -1.15 -14.14 -17.00
CA ARG A 563 -0.61 -14.33 -18.34
C ARG A 563 0.44 -13.25 -18.56
#